data_AF-A0AAV1W079-F1
#
_entry.id   AF-A0AAV1W079-F1
#
_cell.length_a   1.000
_cell.length_b   1.000
_cell.length_c   1.000
_cell.angle_alpha   90.00
_cell.angle_beta   90.00
_cell.angle_gamma   90.00
#
_symmetry.space_group_name_H-M   'P 1'
#
loop_
_entity.id
_entity.type
_entity.pdbx_description
1 polymer ?
#
loop_
_entity_poly.entity_id
_entity_poly.type
_entity_poly.pdbx_seq_one_letter_code
_entity_poly.pdbx_strand_id
1 'polypeptide(L)'
;MEASGNVEPVQLSMKLTVHKDTNKVLFAEVGKDFADVLISFLTLPLGTIARLVAKEGDMGPVKIASLSSLYESVVNLGDEYMFIDTCKEMLLQPRNPMEDYCRRMKLNVDDTEPTKYYVCNNLLDCVLETNVMCSTFKNYDCDCGSYLEKQISRNTFIPLVGFVKNKSCFIVTDDLCVLPMSLDTMVSIVKKMGIEDMSTLKEILVNVTKNQLIDLLKCSLVSKTPLTDVFLRKKPCIQKSDGNIVYVCGDFIDEQCASVNVKIMYQKSDGKILCAQGKDFANFLLSILTFPLGVVVRLLQGNSSVGSVDGLYNSVVHLNEDLFNTKELKAKLVDLGLAPQFKLSNQVLPISEVVAPTYYCVTKSSKSKLTDFYLTEYRSVVDPSTKCKTVVMDDPISENESSKVLLRGPTVFAVTDNLVVSPISSMPLLSLSNNTNINLGDIDVKVVSIGLNEGLSILKASLTSSSALTNGLAHLVTNVKSEDYV
;
A
#
# COMPACT_ATOMS: atom_id res chain seq x y z
N MET A 1 -13.57 -42.95 -11.32
CA MET A 1 -14.34 -42.31 -10.23
C MET A 1 -13.33 -41.72 -9.27
N GLU A 2 -12.84 -40.53 -9.58
CA GLU A 2 -12.03 -39.75 -8.63
C GLU A 2 -13.02 -39.02 -7.73
N ALA A 3 -12.91 -39.27 -6.43
CA ALA A 3 -13.67 -38.55 -5.42
C ALA A 3 -13.24 -37.09 -5.47
N SER A 4 -14.08 -36.24 -6.06
CA SER A 4 -14.04 -34.80 -5.90
C SER A 4 -14.28 -34.49 -4.42
N GLY A 5 -13.20 -34.46 -3.64
CA GLY A 5 -13.23 -33.90 -2.30
C GLY A 5 -13.65 -32.44 -2.41
N ASN A 6 -14.89 -32.15 -2.05
CA ASN A 6 -15.36 -30.79 -1.84
C ASN A 6 -14.53 -30.21 -0.68
N VAL A 7 -13.43 -29.53 -0.99
CA VAL A 7 -12.72 -28.72 -0.01
C VAL A 7 -13.65 -27.58 0.32
N GLU A 8 -14.28 -27.62 1.50
CA GLU A 8 -15.09 -26.50 1.96
C GLU A 8 -14.24 -25.23 1.93
N PRO A 9 -14.76 -24.13 1.36
CA PRO A 9 -14.01 -22.89 1.26
C PRO A 9 -13.65 -22.40 2.67
N VAL A 10 -12.39 -22.03 2.88
CA VAL A 10 -11.91 -21.52 4.17
C VAL A 10 -12.69 -20.24 4.51
N GLN A 11 -13.28 -20.21 5.71
CA GLN A 11 -14.09 -19.09 6.20
C GLN A 11 -13.63 -18.63 7.59
N LEU A 12 -13.91 -17.36 7.89
CA LEU A 12 -13.76 -16.77 9.22
C LEU A 12 -15.13 -16.61 9.86
N SER A 13 -15.25 -16.79 11.17
CA SER A 13 -16.51 -16.53 11.88
C SER A 13 -16.43 -15.23 12.67
N MET A 14 -17.54 -14.51 12.72
CA MET A 14 -17.74 -13.36 13.61
C MET A 14 -19.19 -13.29 14.07
N LYS A 15 -19.43 -12.60 15.19
CA LYS A 15 -20.76 -12.35 15.72
C LYS A 15 -21.05 -10.86 15.68
N LEU A 16 -22.05 -10.45 14.91
CA LEU A 16 -22.49 -9.06 14.79
C LEU A 16 -23.57 -8.74 15.80
N THR A 17 -23.44 -7.61 16.49
CA THR A 17 -24.52 -7.00 17.27
C THR A 17 -25.17 -5.90 16.44
N VAL A 18 -26.45 -6.06 16.13
CA VAL A 18 -27.19 -5.22 15.18
C VAL A 18 -28.40 -4.59 15.85
N HIS A 19 -28.60 -3.29 15.61
CA HIS A 19 -29.82 -2.60 16.00
C HIS A 19 -30.98 -3.03 15.08
N LYS A 20 -32.06 -3.58 15.66
CA LYS A 20 -33.18 -4.15 14.89
C LYS A 20 -33.84 -3.10 13.98
N ASP A 21 -34.13 -1.92 14.51
CA ASP A 21 -34.92 -0.92 13.77
C ASP A 21 -34.14 -0.22 12.66
N THR A 22 -32.88 0.15 12.93
CA THR A 22 -32.04 0.85 11.93
C THR A 22 -31.31 -0.11 10.99
N ASN A 23 -31.30 -1.42 11.31
CA ASN A 23 -30.53 -2.45 10.63
C ASN A 23 -29.05 -2.06 10.43
N LYS A 24 -28.44 -1.49 11.48
CA LYS A 24 -27.03 -1.10 11.54
C LYS A 24 -26.27 -1.96 12.53
N VAL A 25 -25.05 -2.32 12.16
CA VAL A 25 -24.08 -2.95 13.06
C VAL A 25 -23.64 -1.93 14.10
N LEU A 26 -23.61 -2.32 15.36
CA LEU A 26 -22.95 -1.55 16.42
C LEU A 26 -21.48 -1.94 16.47
N PHE A 27 -21.26 -3.25 16.60
CA PHE A 27 -19.95 -3.88 16.63
C PHE A 27 -20.03 -5.36 16.27
N ALA A 28 -18.88 -5.92 15.93
CA ALA A 28 -18.62 -7.33 15.73
C ALA A 28 -17.69 -7.86 16.82
N GLU A 29 -18.01 -9.02 17.38
CA GLU A 29 -17.06 -9.81 18.15
C GLU A 29 -16.29 -10.72 17.20
N VAL A 30 -14.96 -10.59 17.22
CA VAL A 30 -14.07 -11.26 16.26
C VAL A 30 -12.91 -11.94 16.96
N GLY A 31 -12.47 -13.08 16.41
CA GLY A 31 -11.25 -13.74 16.85
C GLY A 31 -10.00 -13.22 16.14
N LYS A 32 -8.84 -13.73 16.60
CA LYS A 32 -7.50 -13.48 16.03
C LYS A 32 -7.47 -13.44 14.50
N ASP A 33 -8.00 -14.45 13.82
CA ASP A 33 -7.85 -14.57 12.35
C ASP A 33 -8.51 -13.41 11.58
N PHE A 34 -9.65 -12.90 12.06
CA PHE A 34 -10.30 -11.75 11.43
C PHE A 34 -9.62 -10.43 11.80
N ALA A 35 -9.17 -10.29 13.06
CA ALA A 35 -8.39 -9.13 13.48
C ALA A 35 -7.08 -9.01 12.68
N ASP A 36 -6.38 -10.12 12.42
CA ASP A 36 -5.19 -10.16 11.59
C ASP A 36 -5.48 -9.70 10.15
N VAL A 37 -6.63 -10.10 9.57
CA VAL A 37 -7.04 -9.64 8.24
C VAL A 37 -7.26 -8.13 8.23
N LEU A 38 -7.98 -7.58 9.21
CA LEU A 38 -8.18 -6.13 9.28
C LEU A 38 -6.84 -5.40 9.39
N ILE A 39 -5.96 -5.83 10.29
CA ILE A 39 -4.63 -5.23 10.45
C ILE A 39 -3.81 -5.36 9.15
N SER A 40 -3.96 -6.46 8.40
CA SER A 40 -3.26 -6.65 7.12
C SER A 40 -3.63 -5.61 6.06
N PHE A 41 -4.84 -5.02 6.11
CA PHE A 41 -5.22 -3.95 5.18
C PHE A 41 -4.26 -2.76 5.27
N LEU A 42 -3.78 -2.43 6.47
CA LEU A 42 -2.79 -1.36 6.68
C LEU A 42 -1.43 -1.67 6.06
N THR A 43 -1.13 -2.95 5.80
CA THR A 43 0.15 -3.38 5.23
C THR A 43 0.13 -3.42 3.70
N LEU A 44 -1.05 -3.35 3.08
CA LEU A 44 -1.20 -3.44 1.63
C LEU A 44 -0.69 -2.15 0.97
N PRO A 45 0.21 -2.25 -0.03
CA PRO A 45 0.54 -1.12 -0.87
C PRO A 45 -0.68 -0.59 -1.63
N LEU A 46 -0.73 0.72 -1.90
CA LEU A 46 -1.85 1.33 -2.61
C LEU A 46 -2.07 0.77 -4.03
N GLY A 47 -1.02 0.33 -4.73
CA GLY A 47 -1.13 -0.36 -6.02
C GLY A 47 -1.81 -1.72 -5.90
N THR A 48 -1.51 -2.48 -4.83
CA THR A 48 -2.22 -3.72 -4.51
C THR A 48 -3.69 -3.44 -4.20
N ILE A 49 -3.98 -2.40 -3.41
CA ILE A 49 -5.36 -1.98 -3.13
C ILE A 49 -6.09 -1.61 -4.42
N ALA A 50 -5.53 -0.73 -5.25
CA ALA A 50 -6.11 -0.30 -6.51
C ALA A 50 -6.44 -1.49 -7.43
N ARG A 51 -5.53 -2.48 -7.49
CA ARG A 51 -5.73 -3.72 -8.23
C ARG A 51 -6.85 -4.58 -7.64
N LEU A 52 -6.88 -4.78 -6.32
CA LEU A 52 -7.85 -5.65 -5.65
C LEU A 52 -9.28 -5.09 -5.71
N VAL A 53 -9.44 -3.79 -5.47
CA VAL A 53 -10.77 -3.14 -5.45
C VAL A 53 -11.38 -2.99 -6.84
N ALA A 54 -10.54 -2.99 -7.89
CA ALA A 54 -10.97 -3.01 -9.28
C ALA A 54 -11.44 -4.39 -9.77
N LYS A 55 -11.26 -5.47 -9.00
CA LYS A 55 -11.76 -6.81 -9.34
C LYS A 55 -13.25 -6.96 -9.04
N GLU A 56 -13.90 -7.84 -9.80
CA GLU A 56 -15.24 -8.31 -9.49
C GLU A 56 -15.23 -9.04 -8.13
N GLY A 57 -15.93 -8.45 -7.16
CA GLY A 57 -16.34 -9.11 -5.92
C GLY A 57 -17.87 -9.22 -5.88
N ASP A 58 -18.45 -9.49 -4.72
CA ASP A 58 -19.91 -9.60 -4.61
C ASP A 58 -20.58 -8.23 -4.85
N MET A 59 -19.87 -7.13 -4.55
CA MET A 59 -20.31 -5.75 -4.80
C MET A 59 -19.86 -5.15 -6.15
N GLY A 60 -19.19 -5.92 -7.01
CA GLY A 60 -18.58 -5.41 -8.24
C GLY A 60 -17.34 -4.53 -8.00
N PRO A 61 -16.75 -3.96 -9.07
CA PRO A 61 -15.54 -3.16 -9.00
C PRO A 61 -15.79 -1.76 -8.42
N VAL A 62 -14.83 -1.24 -7.66
CA VAL A 62 -14.84 0.11 -7.10
C VAL A 62 -13.61 0.86 -7.58
N LYS A 63 -13.80 2.08 -8.10
CA LYS A 63 -12.70 3.01 -8.37
C LYS A 63 -12.44 3.89 -7.15
N ILE A 64 -11.17 4.02 -6.77
CA ILE A 64 -10.72 4.88 -5.68
C ILE A 64 -10.15 6.14 -6.30
N ALA A 65 -10.98 7.19 -6.36
CA ALA A 65 -10.57 8.56 -6.68
C ALA A 65 -9.53 8.65 -7.83
N SER A 66 -8.46 9.44 -7.67
CA SER A 66 -7.37 9.53 -8.65
C SER A 66 -6.38 8.38 -8.54
N LEU A 67 -6.34 7.65 -7.41
CA LEU A 67 -5.49 6.46 -7.25
C LEU A 67 -5.75 5.41 -8.34
N SER A 68 -7.02 5.17 -8.69
CA SER A 68 -7.37 4.25 -9.79
C SER A 68 -6.80 4.71 -11.13
N SER A 69 -6.84 6.02 -11.42
CA SER A 69 -6.31 6.58 -12.67
C SER A 69 -4.77 6.50 -12.72
N LEU A 70 -4.11 6.69 -11.57
CA LEU A 70 -2.68 6.54 -11.42
C LEU A 70 -2.24 5.07 -11.68
N TYR A 71 -2.94 4.10 -11.09
CA TYR A 71 -2.67 2.68 -11.34
C TYR A 71 -2.90 2.31 -12.82
N GLU A 72 -4.03 2.73 -13.39
CA GLU A 72 -4.35 2.54 -14.82
C GLU A 72 -3.27 3.16 -15.74
N SER A 73 -2.62 4.24 -15.32
CA SER A 73 -1.52 4.84 -16.08
C SER A 73 -0.34 3.89 -16.22
N VAL A 74 0.03 3.18 -15.15
CA VAL A 74 1.12 2.20 -15.19
C VAL A 74 0.76 1.04 -16.11
N VAL A 75 -0.48 0.57 -16.07
CA VAL A 75 -0.97 -0.51 -16.95
C VAL A 75 -0.81 -0.10 -18.43
N ASN A 76 -1.16 1.14 -18.76
CA ASN A 76 -1.16 1.65 -20.13
C ASN A 76 0.20 2.18 -20.61
N LEU A 77 1.14 2.44 -19.71
CA LEU A 77 2.46 2.98 -20.05
C LEU A 77 3.32 1.90 -20.72
N GLY A 78 3.91 2.19 -21.87
CA GLY A 78 4.83 1.28 -22.57
C GLY A 78 6.10 0.97 -21.77
N ASP A 79 6.65 -0.22 -21.94
CA ASP A 79 7.84 -0.69 -21.20
C ASP A 79 9.08 0.14 -21.56
N GLU A 80 9.11 0.73 -22.77
CA GLU A 80 10.18 1.62 -23.24
C GLU A 80 10.37 2.89 -22.39
N TYR A 81 9.35 3.28 -21.63
CA TYR A 81 9.37 4.44 -20.74
C TYR A 81 9.86 4.11 -19.32
N MET A 82 9.93 2.82 -18.99
CA MET A 82 10.42 2.36 -17.70
C MET A 82 11.95 2.33 -17.70
N PHE A 83 12.54 2.61 -16.54
CA PHE A 83 14.00 2.55 -16.38
C PHE A 83 14.52 1.15 -16.75
N ILE A 84 13.84 0.12 -16.24
CA ILE A 84 14.01 -1.28 -16.60
C ILE A 84 12.65 -2.00 -16.56
N ASP A 85 12.53 -3.15 -17.23
CA ASP A 85 11.29 -3.94 -17.31
C ASP A 85 10.69 -4.24 -15.92
N THR A 86 11.55 -4.43 -14.91
CA THR A 86 11.17 -4.72 -13.53
C THR A 86 10.40 -3.57 -12.87
N CYS A 87 10.65 -2.30 -13.23
CA CYS A 87 10.00 -1.15 -12.59
C CYS A 87 8.47 -1.18 -12.77
N LYS A 88 7.99 -1.64 -13.92
CA LYS A 88 6.55 -1.76 -14.16
C LYS A 88 5.91 -2.83 -13.30
N GLU A 89 6.58 -3.98 -13.18
CA GLU A 89 6.14 -5.06 -12.30
C GLU A 89 6.08 -4.58 -10.84
N MET A 90 7.09 -3.84 -10.37
CA MET A 90 7.13 -3.24 -9.04
C MET A 90 5.95 -2.31 -8.76
N LEU A 91 5.46 -1.59 -9.76
CA LEU A 91 4.33 -0.66 -9.61
C LEU A 91 2.97 -1.35 -9.73
N LEU A 92 2.85 -2.38 -10.57
CA LEU A 92 1.61 -3.13 -10.77
C LEU A 92 1.35 -4.16 -9.66
N GLN A 93 2.42 -4.73 -9.10
CA GLN A 93 2.42 -5.72 -8.03
C GLN A 93 3.48 -5.38 -6.96
N PRO A 94 3.32 -4.23 -6.28
CA PRO A 94 4.23 -3.81 -5.23
C PRO A 94 4.27 -4.83 -4.08
N ARG A 95 5.44 -4.96 -3.44
CA ARG A 95 5.61 -5.91 -2.34
C ARG A 95 4.99 -5.39 -1.05
N ASN A 96 4.37 -6.31 -0.32
CA ASN A 96 3.92 -6.05 1.04
C ASN A 96 5.12 -6.16 2.01
N PRO A 97 5.47 -5.10 2.77
CA PRO A 97 6.56 -5.15 3.75
C PRO A 97 6.35 -6.16 4.89
N MET A 98 5.13 -6.66 5.07
CA MET A 98 4.73 -7.68 6.04
C MET A 98 4.30 -9.00 5.37
N GLU A 99 4.76 -9.29 4.15
CA GLU A 99 4.41 -10.50 3.37
C GLU A 99 4.52 -11.78 4.21
N ASP A 100 5.64 -11.96 4.93
CA ASP A 100 5.89 -13.19 5.70
C ASP A 100 4.86 -13.45 6.81
N TYR A 101 4.26 -12.39 7.36
CA TYR A 101 3.16 -12.49 8.33
C TYR A 101 1.82 -12.76 7.63
N CYS A 102 1.55 -12.06 6.52
CA CYS A 102 0.27 -12.16 5.79
C CYS A 102 0.09 -13.52 5.12
N ARG A 103 1.15 -14.09 4.55
CA ARG A 103 1.10 -15.39 3.85
C ARG A 103 0.72 -16.57 4.75
N ARG A 104 0.92 -16.44 6.06
CA ARG A 104 0.59 -17.48 7.05
C ARG A 104 -0.79 -17.27 7.71
N MET A 105 -1.53 -16.24 7.30
CA MET A 105 -2.90 -16.04 7.77
C MET A 105 -3.86 -17.08 7.21
N LYS A 106 -4.95 -17.32 7.93
CA LYS A 106 -6.00 -18.25 7.51
C LYS A 106 -6.66 -17.82 6.19
N LEU A 107 -6.89 -16.52 6.02
CA LEU A 107 -7.29 -15.91 4.75
C LEU A 107 -6.41 -14.69 4.50
N ASN A 108 -5.77 -14.63 3.33
CA ASN A 108 -5.02 -13.46 2.88
C ASN A 108 -5.76 -12.82 1.69
N VAL A 109 -6.06 -11.53 1.81
CA VAL A 109 -6.66 -10.74 0.72
C VAL A 109 -5.64 -10.36 -0.35
N ASP A 110 -4.36 -10.23 0.04
CA ASP A 110 -3.27 -10.02 -0.90
C ASP A 110 -3.12 -11.28 -1.76
N ASP A 111 -3.20 -11.08 -3.07
CA ASP A 111 -3.06 -12.12 -4.07
C ASP A 111 -1.80 -11.92 -4.93
N THR A 112 -0.86 -11.11 -4.44
CA THR A 112 0.49 -11.01 -5.00
C THR A 112 1.21 -12.35 -4.80
N GLU A 113 1.89 -12.82 -5.84
CA GLU A 113 2.69 -14.04 -5.75
C GLU A 113 3.82 -13.88 -4.72
N PRO A 114 4.19 -14.95 -3.98
CA PRO A 114 5.26 -14.88 -3.00
C PRO A 114 6.58 -14.39 -3.60
N THR A 115 7.33 -13.59 -2.83
CA THR A 115 8.63 -13.06 -3.28
C THR A 115 9.57 -14.22 -3.62
N LYS A 116 10.04 -14.24 -4.86
CA LYS A 116 11.04 -15.19 -5.35
C LYS A 116 12.43 -14.59 -5.22
N TYR A 117 13.43 -15.45 -5.03
CA TYR A 117 14.82 -15.07 -4.90
C TYR A 117 15.63 -15.83 -5.95
N TYR A 118 16.54 -15.13 -6.60
CA TYR A 118 17.34 -15.61 -7.71
C TYR A 118 18.81 -15.35 -7.44
N VAL A 119 19.62 -16.39 -7.55
CA VAL A 119 21.08 -16.33 -7.47
C VAL A 119 21.68 -16.69 -8.82
N CYS A 120 23.00 -16.54 -8.94
CA CYS A 120 23.72 -16.83 -10.18
C CYS A 120 23.45 -18.25 -10.69
N ASN A 121 23.22 -18.40 -12.00
CA ASN A 121 23.13 -19.71 -12.65
C ASN A 121 24.40 -20.55 -12.42
N ASN A 122 25.56 -19.91 -12.37
CA ASN A 122 26.84 -20.53 -12.04
C ASN A 122 27.18 -20.47 -10.53
N LEU A 123 26.19 -20.66 -9.65
CA LEU A 123 26.34 -20.56 -8.20
C LEU A 123 27.51 -21.37 -7.62
N LEU A 124 27.81 -22.55 -8.18
CA LEU A 124 28.87 -23.43 -7.68
C LEU A 124 30.23 -22.71 -7.67
N ASP A 125 30.53 -21.99 -8.75
CA ASP A 125 31.81 -21.29 -8.92
C ASP A 125 31.81 -19.96 -8.17
N CYS A 126 30.71 -19.20 -8.21
CA CYS A 126 30.59 -17.91 -7.52
C CYS A 126 30.80 -18.02 -6.00
N VAL A 127 30.32 -19.09 -5.37
CA VAL A 127 30.44 -19.28 -3.91
C VAL A 127 31.89 -19.50 -3.47
N LEU A 128 32.80 -19.87 -4.39
CA LEU A 128 34.23 -20.05 -4.10
C LEU A 128 34.93 -18.70 -3.91
N GLU A 129 34.64 -17.75 -4.79
CA GLU A 129 35.44 -16.55 -4.98
C GLU A 129 34.91 -15.35 -4.18
N THR A 130 33.60 -15.16 -4.07
CA THR A 130 33.01 -13.89 -3.58
C THR A 130 31.81 -14.07 -2.64
N ASN A 131 31.14 -12.96 -2.30
CA ASN A 131 29.80 -12.98 -1.70
C ASN A 131 28.77 -13.42 -2.74
N VAL A 132 27.65 -14.00 -2.29
CA VAL A 132 26.61 -14.45 -3.23
C VAL A 132 25.70 -13.29 -3.58
N MET A 133 25.68 -12.88 -4.84
CA MET A 133 24.67 -11.95 -5.34
C MET A 133 23.31 -12.62 -5.41
N CYS A 134 22.28 -11.89 -5.02
CA CYS A 134 20.90 -12.32 -5.06
C CYS A 134 20.00 -11.17 -5.53
N SER A 135 19.06 -11.45 -6.40
CA SER A 135 18.01 -10.51 -6.77
C SER A 135 16.66 -11.14 -6.50
N THR A 136 15.66 -10.30 -6.36
CA THR A 136 14.27 -10.73 -6.27
C THR A 136 13.56 -10.72 -7.62
N PHE A 137 14.31 -10.34 -8.67
CA PHE A 137 13.90 -10.35 -10.07
C PHE A 137 14.95 -11.11 -10.90
N LYS A 138 14.58 -11.55 -12.10
CA LYS A 138 15.48 -12.31 -12.99
C LYS A 138 16.32 -11.40 -13.89
N ASN A 139 17.34 -11.99 -14.52
CA ASN A 139 18.10 -11.40 -15.62
C ASN A 139 19.00 -10.21 -15.23
N TYR A 140 19.45 -10.19 -13.97
CA TYR A 140 20.48 -9.25 -13.51
C TYR A 140 21.86 -9.87 -13.67
N ASP A 141 22.85 -9.03 -13.93
CA ASP A 141 24.23 -9.46 -14.09
C ASP A 141 24.84 -9.86 -12.74
N CYS A 142 25.49 -11.01 -12.70
CA CYS A 142 26.38 -11.38 -11.60
C CYS A 142 27.82 -10.98 -11.94
N ASP A 143 28.64 -10.70 -10.93
CA ASP A 143 30.08 -10.40 -11.09
C ASP A 143 30.86 -11.41 -11.95
N CYS A 144 30.39 -12.66 -12.05
CA CYS A 144 31.03 -13.69 -12.89
C CYS A 144 30.63 -13.61 -14.38
N GLY A 145 29.79 -12.65 -14.79
CA GLY A 145 29.28 -12.49 -16.15
C GLY A 145 28.11 -13.40 -16.53
N SER A 146 27.52 -14.12 -15.57
CA SER A 146 26.30 -14.93 -15.77
C SER A 146 25.09 -14.23 -15.14
N TYR A 147 23.87 -14.59 -15.54
CA TYR A 147 22.64 -14.00 -14.99
C TYR A 147 22.19 -14.61 -13.65
N LEU A 148 21.53 -13.78 -12.84
CA LEU A 148 20.75 -14.17 -11.66
C LEU A 148 19.39 -14.73 -12.08
N GLU A 149 19.32 -16.04 -12.33
CA GLU A 149 18.08 -16.71 -12.76
C GLU A 149 17.77 -18.00 -11.97
N LYS A 150 18.75 -18.50 -11.22
CA LYS A 150 18.61 -19.75 -10.46
C LYS A 150 17.80 -19.47 -9.21
N GLN A 151 16.56 -19.94 -9.19
CA GLN A 151 15.68 -19.76 -8.05
C GLN A 151 16.24 -20.46 -6.80
N ILE A 152 16.27 -19.75 -5.68
CA ILE A 152 16.67 -20.25 -4.37
C ILE A 152 15.51 -20.10 -3.38
N SER A 153 15.31 -21.11 -2.53
CA SER A 153 14.30 -21.06 -1.48
C SER A 153 14.84 -20.32 -0.25
N ARG A 154 13.94 -19.69 0.51
CA ARG A 154 14.27 -19.11 1.82
C ARG A 154 13.81 -20.07 2.91
N ASN A 155 14.73 -20.46 3.78
CA ASN A 155 14.45 -21.25 4.95
C ASN A 155 14.18 -20.33 6.14
N THR A 156 12.92 -20.22 6.55
CA THR A 156 12.50 -19.40 7.70
C THR A 156 12.29 -20.30 8.92
N PHE A 157 13.12 -20.13 9.96
CA PHE A 157 13.05 -20.92 11.19
C PHE A 157 11.97 -20.45 12.18
N ILE A 158 11.44 -19.22 12.01
CA ILE A 158 10.45 -18.65 12.92
C ILE A 158 9.04 -18.94 12.40
N PRO A 159 8.17 -19.61 13.17
CA PRO A 159 6.75 -19.70 12.85
C PRO A 159 6.12 -18.32 13.08
N LEU A 160 5.92 -17.56 12.01
CA LEU A 160 5.19 -16.29 12.06
C LEU A 160 3.68 -16.60 12.08
N VAL A 161 3.01 -16.34 13.20
CA VAL A 161 1.62 -16.78 13.44
C VAL A 161 0.63 -15.61 13.35
N GLY A 162 0.81 -14.71 12.39
CA GLY A 162 0.01 -13.48 12.23
C GLY A 162 0.48 -12.32 13.11
N PHE A 163 -0.38 -11.33 13.35
CA PHE A 163 -0.01 -10.10 14.07
C PHE A 163 -0.35 -10.16 15.56
N VAL A 164 -1.54 -10.64 15.90
CA VAL A 164 -2.04 -10.69 17.28
C VAL A 164 -1.87 -12.07 17.91
N LYS A 165 -1.78 -12.10 19.25
CA LYS A 165 -1.61 -13.34 20.02
C LYS A 165 -2.73 -14.33 19.74
N ASN A 166 -2.36 -15.61 19.80
CA ASN A 166 -3.34 -16.68 19.70
C ASN A 166 -4.35 -16.62 20.87
N LYS A 167 -5.63 -16.91 20.59
CA LYS A 167 -6.78 -16.80 21.51
C LYS A 167 -7.24 -15.37 21.89
N SER A 168 -6.64 -14.33 21.32
CA SER A 168 -7.16 -12.96 21.47
C SER A 168 -8.51 -12.82 20.76
N CYS A 169 -9.45 -12.15 21.42
CA CYS A 169 -10.72 -11.71 20.85
C CYS A 169 -10.81 -10.19 20.91
N PHE A 170 -11.53 -9.60 19.97
CA PHE A 170 -11.66 -8.16 19.82
C PHE A 170 -13.11 -7.79 19.55
N ILE A 171 -13.42 -6.53 19.85
CA ILE A 171 -14.65 -5.85 19.42
C ILE A 171 -14.27 -4.95 18.26
N VAL A 172 -14.95 -5.08 17.13
CA VAL A 172 -14.74 -4.22 15.95
C VAL A 172 -16.00 -3.40 15.72
N THR A 173 -15.94 -2.09 15.87
CA THR A 173 -17.08 -1.21 15.60
C THR A 173 -17.36 -1.09 14.10
N ASP A 174 -18.54 -0.60 13.72
CA ASP A 174 -18.94 -0.49 12.31
C ASP A 174 -17.96 0.36 11.48
N ASP A 175 -17.31 1.35 12.09
CA ASP A 175 -16.24 2.17 11.50
C ASP A 175 -14.82 1.54 11.59
N LEU A 176 -14.75 0.22 11.80
CA LEU A 176 -13.53 -0.62 11.86
C LEU A 176 -12.55 -0.29 12.98
N CYS A 177 -12.96 0.43 14.03
CA CYS A 177 -12.12 0.54 15.21
C CYS A 177 -12.03 -0.82 15.92
N VAL A 178 -10.81 -1.31 16.16
CA VAL A 178 -10.51 -2.56 16.85
C VAL A 178 -10.21 -2.28 18.32
N LEU A 179 -11.05 -2.84 19.20
CA LEU A 179 -11.03 -2.59 20.62
C LEU A 179 -10.81 -3.90 21.39
N PRO A 180 -10.24 -3.85 22.61
CA PRO A 180 -10.08 -5.05 23.43
C PRO A 180 -11.44 -5.61 23.83
N MET A 181 -11.57 -6.94 23.79
CA MET A 181 -12.79 -7.62 24.23
C MET A 181 -12.99 -7.47 25.74
N SER A 182 -14.01 -6.72 26.15
CA SER A 182 -14.43 -6.56 27.54
C SER A 182 -15.89 -6.11 27.64
N LEU A 183 -16.55 -6.44 28.75
CA LEU A 183 -17.93 -5.97 29.02
C LEU A 183 -18.00 -4.45 29.11
N ASP A 184 -17.00 -3.81 29.71
CA ASP A 184 -16.92 -2.35 29.80
C ASP A 184 -16.88 -1.68 28.42
N THR A 185 -16.16 -2.28 27.47
CA THR A 185 -16.11 -1.81 26.07
C THR A 185 -17.45 -1.98 25.38
N MET A 186 -18.12 -3.13 25.55
CA MET A 186 -19.46 -3.34 24.98
C MET A 186 -20.47 -2.33 25.51
N VAL A 187 -20.53 -2.15 26.83
CA VAL A 187 -21.44 -1.22 27.49
C VAL A 187 -21.15 0.21 27.08
N SER A 188 -19.88 0.60 26.94
CA SER A 188 -19.51 1.95 26.51
C SER A 188 -19.96 2.24 25.08
N ILE A 189 -19.84 1.28 24.15
CA ILE A 189 -20.34 1.41 22.78
C ILE A 189 -21.86 1.56 22.77
N VAL A 190 -22.58 0.71 23.50
CA VAL A 190 -24.06 0.77 23.55
C VAL A 190 -24.54 2.12 24.12
N LYS A 191 -23.92 2.60 25.20
CA LYS A 191 -24.20 3.91 25.77
C LYS A 191 -23.90 5.05 24.81
N LYS A 192 -22.76 5.01 24.11
CA LYS A 192 -22.37 6.03 23.12
C LYS A 192 -23.37 6.11 21.95
N MET A 193 -24.00 5.00 21.60
CA MET A 193 -25.05 4.93 20.59
C MET A 193 -26.44 5.36 21.09
N GLY A 194 -26.57 5.75 22.37
CA GLY A 194 -27.83 6.22 22.94
C GLY A 194 -28.90 5.13 23.12
N ILE A 195 -28.49 3.87 23.28
CA ILE A 195 -29.41 2.73 23.37
C ILE A 195 -29.69 2.43 24.84
N GLU A 196 -30.94 2.62 25.24
CA GLU A 196 -31.41 2.38 26.61
C GLU A 196 -31.99 0.97 26.79
N ASP A 197 -32.65 0.43 25.77
CA ASP A 197 -33.26 -0.89 25.79
C ASP A 197 -32.47 -1.90 24.93
N MET A 198 -31.82 -2.85 25.61
CA MET A 198 -31.06 -3.94 24.97
C MET A 198 -31.96 -4.88 24.14
N SER A 199 -33.27 -4.90 24.38
CA SER A 199 -34.22 -5.71 23.59
C SER A 199 -34.27 -5.29 22.12
N THR A 200 -33.83 -4.06 21.79
CA THR A 200 -33.69 -3.54 20.42
C THR A 200 -32.50 -4.14 19.66
N LEU A 201 -31.62 -4.88 20.33
CA LEU A 201 -30.45 -5.50 19.74
C LEU A 201 -30.71 -6.97 19.34
N LYS A 202 -30.06 -7.41 18.28
CA LYS A 202 -29.98 -8.83 17.89
C LYS A 202 -28.55 -9.22 17.57
N GLU A 203 -28.23 -10.48 17.82
CA GLU A 203 -26.95 -11.07 17.42
C GLU A 203 -27.11 -11.87 16.12
N ILE A 204 -26.13 -11.74 15.22
CA ILE A 204 -26.09 -12.48 13.95
C ILE A 204 -24.71 -13.13 13.81
N LEU A 205 -24.67 -14.44 13.63
CA LEU A 205 -23.45 -15.14 13.25
C LEU A 205 -23.22 -15.02 11.75
N VAL A 206 -22.00 -14.65 11.37
CA VAL A 206 -21.61 -14.47 9.97
C VAL A 206 -20.34 -15.26 9.71
N ASN A 207 -20.39 -16.08 8.65
CA ASN A 207 -19.20 -16.69 8.08
C ASN A 207 -18.72 -15.83 6.92
N VAL A 208 -17.46 -15.41 6.98
CA VAL A 208 -16.84 -14.44 6.08
C VAL A 208 -15.93 -15.17 5.11
N THR A 209 -16.20 -14.97 3.82
CA THR A 209 -15.40 -15.50 2.70
C THR A 209 -14.31 -14.52 2.26
N LYS A 210 -13.34 -14.97 1.45
CA LYS A 210 -12.31 -14.09 0.87
C LYS A 210 -12.92 -12.94 0.04
N ASN A 211 -13.99 -13.19 -0.73
CA ASN A 211 -14.66 -12.14 -1.52
C ASN A 211 -15.27 -11.06 -0.61
N GLN A 212 -15.91 -11.46 0.49
CA GLN A 212 -16.46 -10.51 1.46
C GLN A 212 -15.37 -9.71 2.17
N LEU A 213 -14.16 -10.26 2.37
CA LEU A 213 -13.02 -9.50 2.89
C LEU A 213 -12.51 -8.47 1.88
N ILE A 214 -12.52 -8.78 0.57
CA ILE A 214 -12.22 -7.80 -0.49
C ILE A 214 -13.29 -6.72 -0.52
N ASP A 215 -14.57 -7.06 -0.40
CA ASP A 215 -15.65 -6.07 -0.33
C ASP A 215 -15.60 -5.23 0.96
N LEU A 216 -15.09 -5.80 2.05
CA LEU A 216 -14.78 -5.06 3.27
C LEU A 216 -13.62 -4.09 3.09
N LEU A 217 -12.57 -4.47 2.36
CA LEU A 217 -11.49 -3.56 1.97
C LEU A 217 -12.01 -2.42 1.07
N LYS A 218 -12.91 -2.73 0.11
CA LYS A 218 -13.58 -1.70 -0.71
C LYS A 218 -14.34 -0.72 0.18
N CYS A 219 -15.20 -1.24 1.07
CA CYS A 219 -16.02 -0.41 1.95
C CYS A 219 -15.19 0.36 2.98
N SER A 220 -14.06 -0.19 3.46
CA SER A 220 -13.19 0.54 4.39
C SER A 220 -12.63 1.82 3.79
N LEU A 221 -12.48 1.88 2.46
CA LEU A 221 -11.93 3.05 1.77
C LEU A 221 -12.98 4.11 1.43
N VAL A 222 -14.27 3.75 1.35
CA VAL A 222 -15.33 4.63 0.83
C VAL A 222 -16.52 4.85 1.77
N SER A 223 -16.62 4.09 2.87
CA SER A 223 -17.74 4.12 3.82
C SER A 223 -17.26 4.34 5.26
N LYS A 224 -18.16 4.86 6.12
CA LYS A 224 -18.02 4.99 7.59
C LYS A 224 -18.73 3.85 8.32
N THR A 225 -19.49 3.03 7.60
CA THR A 225 -20.23 1.88 8.13
C THR A 225 -19.95 0.60 7.32
N PRO A 226 -18.68 0.23 7.08
CA PRO A 226 -18.32 -0.91 6.26
C PRO A 226 -18.90 -2.26 6.72
N LEU A 227 -19.05 -2.53 8.02
CA LEU A 227 -19.64 -3.80 8.46
C LEU A 227 -21.13 -3.89 8.08
N THR A 228 -21.87 -2.80 8.30
CA THR A 228 -23.28 -2.70 7.85
C THR A 228 -23.39 -2.84 6.34
N ASP A 229 -22.53 -2.16 5.59
CA ASP A 229 -22.60 -2.13 4.13
C ASP A 229 -22.30 -3.50 3.52
N VAL A 230 -21.33 -4.23 4.07
CA VAL A 230 -20.95 -5.57 3.59
C VAL A 230 -21.93 -6.64 4.02
N PHE A 231 -22.21 -6.73 5.33
CA PHE A 231 -22.86 -7.91 5.87
C PHE A 231 -24.38 -7.78 5.97
N LEU A 232 -24.92 -6.56 5.93
CA LEU A 232 -26.38 -6.33 6.00
C LEU A 232 -26.94 -5.81 4.66
N ARG A 233 -26.32 -4.78 4.07
CA ARG A 233 -26.84 -4.13 2.85
C ARG A 233 -26.36 -4.77 1.55
N LYS A 234 -25.16 -5.38 1.55
CA LYS A 234 -24.47 -5.91 0.37
C LYS A 234 -24.26 -4.87 -0.73
N LYS A 235 -24.02 -3.62 -0.35
CA LYS A 235 -23.73 -2.49 -1.26
C LYS A 235 -22.94 -1.40 -0.53
N PRO A 236 -21.92 -0.78 -1.14
CA PRO A 236 -21.14 0.26 -0.47
C PRO A 236 -21.94 1.55 -0.35
N CYS A 237 -21.93 2.16 0.84
CA CYS A 237 -22.45 3.51 1.07
C CYS A 237 -21.33 4.52 0.84
N ILE A 238 -21.19 4.99 -0.41
CA ILE A 238 -20.12 5.91 -0.82
C ILE A 238 -20.29 7.25 -0.11
N GLN A 239 -19.23 7.72 0.54
CA GLN A 239 -19.15 9.09 1.03
C GLN A 239 -18.62 10.04 -0.02
N LYS A 240 -19.25 11.22 -0.06
CA LYS A 240 -18.64 12.40 -0.65
C LYS A 240 -17.65 12.94 0.38
N SER A 241 -16.39 13.13 -0.02
CA SER A 241 -15.39 13.76 0.83
C SER A 241 -15.83 15.19 1.17
N ASP A 242 -15.54 15.64 2.39
CA ASP A 242 -16.00 16.94 2.90
C ASP A 242 -15.26 18.14 2.27
N GLY A 243 -14.50 17.94 1.17
CA GLY A 243 -13.80 18.96 0.39
C GLY A 243 -12.67 19.70 1.11
N ASN A 244 -12.61 19.65 2.44
CA ASN A 244 -11.67 20.40 3.25
C ASN A 244 -10.33 19.66 3.33
N ILE A 245 -9.33 20.20 2.62
CA ILE A 245 -7.94 19.84 2.82
C ILE A 245 -7.47 20.56 4.08
N VAL A 246 -7.38 19.81 5.18
CA VAL A 246 -6.64 20.26 6.35
C VAL A 246 -5.15 20.11 6.02
N TYR A 247 -4.41 21.22 6.04
CA TYR A 247 -2.95 21.18 5.95
C TYR A 247 -2.43 20.37 7.15
N VAL A 248 -1.82 19.23 6.85
CA VAL A 248 -1.21 18.37 7.86
C VAL A 248 0.14 19.00 8.20
N CYS A 249 0.16 19.90 9.19
CA CYS A 249 1.41 20.36 9.78
C CYS A 249 1.87 19.28 10.75
N GLY A 250 2.82 18.43 10.33
CA GLY A 250 3.50 17.50 11.23
C GLY A 250 4.84 18.05 11.68
N ASP A 251 5.33 17.53 12.81
CA ASP A 251 6.70 17.77 13.32
C ASP A 251 7.78 17.10 12.45
N PHE A 252 7.53 16.95 11.14
CA PHE A 252 8.51 16.43 10.21
C PHE A 252 9.60 17.49 10.01
N ILE A 253 10.85 17.11 10.25
CA ILE A 253 11.99 17.97 9.92
C ILE A 253 12.13 17.99 8.39
N ASP A 254 11.84 19.13 7.78
CA ASP A 254 11.85 19.34 6.32
C ASP A 254 13.22 19.03 5.67
N GLU A 255 14.29 19.07 6.45
CA GLU A 255 15.69 18.85 6.01
C GLU A 255 15.95 17.46 5.37
N GLN A 256 15.04 16.49 5.49
CA GLN A 256 15.18 15.15 4.88
C GLN A 256 14.32 14.93 3.63
N CYS A 257 13.48 15.88 3.24
CA CYS A 257 12.57 15.72 2.11
C CYS A 257 13.14 16.34 0.83
N ALA A 258 13.06 15.61 -0.28
CA ALA A 258 13.38 16.19 -1.58
C ALA A 258 12.26 17.13 -2.03
N SER A 259 12.61 18.15 -2.81
CA SER A 259 11.64 18.95 -3.56
C SER A 259 11.80 18.72 -5.05
N VAL A 260 10.69 18.73 -5.79
CA VAL A 260 10.69 18.56 -7.24
C VAL A 260 10.07 19.77 -7.92
N ASN A 261 10.77 20.33 -8.90
CA ASN A 261 10.26 21.44 -9.69
C ASN A 261 9.29 20.92 -10.77
N VAL A 262 8.13 21.55 -10.87
CA VAL A 262 7.03 21.11 -11.72
C VAL A 262 6.50 22.29 -12.51
N LYS A 263 6.36 22.11 -13.83
CA LYS A 263 5.65 23.08 -14.67
C LYS A 263 4.17 22.73 -14.68
N ILE A 264 3.32 23.60 -14.15
CA ILE A 264 1.87 23.43 -14.07
C ILE A 264 1.20 24.34 -15.08
N MET A 265 0.26 23.78 -15.84
CA MET A 265 -0.68 24.49 -16.69
C MET A 265 -2.05 24.52 -16.03
N TYR A 266 -2.63 25.70 -15.87
CA TYR A 266 -3.89 25.89 -15.13
C TYR A 266 -4.76 26.99 -15.73
N GLN A 267 -6.03 27.03 -15.33
CA GLN A 267 -6.99 28.08 -15.67
C GLN A 267 -6.97 29.19 -14.62
N LYS A 268 -6.76 30.44 -15.02
CA LYS A 268 -6.68 31.60 -14.10
C LYS A 268 -8.03 31.91 -13.45
N SER A 269 -9.13 31.65 -14.14
CA SER A 269 -10.48 31.99 -13.68
C SER A 269 -10.92 31.20 -12.45
N ASP A 270 -10.61 29.90 -12.37
CA ASP A 270 -11.05 29.01 -11.29
C ASP A 270 -9.92 28.26 -10.58
N GLY A 271 -8.66 28.45 -11.02
CA GLY A 271 -7.49 27.77 -10.46
C GLY A 271 -7.37 26.30 -10.83
N LYS A 272 -8.18 25.80 -11.76
CA LYS A 272 -8.18 24.39 -12.17
C LYS A 272 -6.89 24.02 -12.88
N ILE A 273 -6.22 22.97 -12.40
CA ILE A 273 -5.02 22.43 -13.03
C ILE A 273 -5.43 21.54 -14.20
N LEU A 274 -4.86 21.81 -15.38
CA LEU A 274 -5.10 21.01 -16.58
C LEU A 274 -4.06 19.89 -16.70
N CYS A 275 -2.79 20.24 -16.53
CA CYS A 275 -1.71 19.27 -16.46
C CYS A 275 -0.48 19.82 -15.71
N ALA A 276 0.34 18.90 -15.22
CA ALA A 276 1.64 19.15 -14.63
C ALA A 276 2.71 18.37 -15.42
N GLN A 277 3.91 18.94 -15.57
CA GLN A 277 5.01 18.33 -16.34
C GLN A 277 6.26 18.20 -15.48
N GLY A 278 6.86 17.01 -15.51
CA GLY A 278 8.12 16.72 -14.82
C GLY A 278 8.36 15.22 -14.64
N LYS A 279 9.57 14.74 -14.99
CA LYS A 279 9.96 13.33 -14.81
C LYS A 279 10.02 12.94 -13.33
N ASP A 280 10.68 13.76 -12.51
CA ASP A 280 10.83 13.45 -11.08
C ASP A 280 9.50 13.57 -10.34
N PHE A 281 8.62 14.45 -10.80
CA PHE A 281 7.24 14.51 -10.33
C PHE A 281 6.44 13.26 -10.70
N ALA A 282 6.56 12.76 -11.93
CA ALA A 282 5.95 11.50 -12.33
C ALA A 282 6.52 10.31 -11.53
N ASN A 283 7.84 10.25 -11.31
CA ASN A 283 8.47 9.25 -10.43
C ASN A 283 7.87 9.31 -9.01
N PHE A 284 7.76 10.51 -8.43
CA PHE A 284 7.12 10.72 -7.13
C PHE A 284 5.68 10.17 -7.11
N LEU A 285 4.84 10.56 -8.07
CA LEU A 285 3.46 10.12 -8.13
C LEU A 285 3.35 8.60 -8.30
N LEU A 286 4.11 8.01 -9.21
CA LEU A 286 4.11 6.55 -9.40
C LEU A 286 4.55 5.81 -8.12
N SER A 287 5.51 6.36 -7.38
CA SER A 287 5.94 5.76 -6.10
C SER A 287 4.83 5.65 -5.06
N ILE A 288 3.77 6.48 -5.13
CA ILE A 288 2.62 6.39 -4.22
C ILE A 288 1.99 4.99 -4.24
N LEU A 289 2.02 4.30 -5.39
CA LEU A 289 1.49 2.93 -5.53
C LEU A 289 2.23 1.92 -4.65
N THR A 290 3.46 2.21 -4.23
CA THR A 290 4.27 1.31 -3.40
C THR A 290 4.05 1.53 -1.90
N PHE A 291 3.32 2.59 -1.51
CA PHE A 291 3.14 2.95 -0.12
C PHE A 291 2.08 2.08 0.56
N PRO A 292 2.40 1.43 1.69
CA PRO A 292 1.39 0.73 2.49
C PRO A 292 0.33 1.69 3.00
N LEU A 293 -0.93 1.26 3.05
CA LEU A 293 -2.05 2.10 3.50
C LEU A 293 -1.84 2.70 4.90
N GLY A 294 -1.31 1.93 5.85
CA GLY A 294 -1.01 2.39 7.20
C GLY A 294 0.04 3.50 7.23
N VAL A 295 1.02 3.46 6.32
CA VAL A 295 2.02 4.54 6.16
C VAL A 295 1.34 5.82 5.70
N VAL A 296 0.41 5.72 4.76
CA VAL A 296 -0.34 6.87 4.26
C VAL A 296 -1.19 7.50 5.36
N VAL A 297 -1.90 6.68 6.14
CA VAL A 297 -2.70 7.18 7.27
C VAL A 297 -1.81 7.82 8.33
N ARG A 298 -0.64 7.25 8.65
CA ARG A 298 0.35 7.84 9.57
C ARG A 298 0.83 9.20 9.08
N LEU A 299 1.24 9.30 7.80
CA LEU A 299 1.71 10.55 7.20
C LEU A 299 0.63 11.64 7.24
N LEU A 300 -0.64 11.24 7.14
CA LEU A 300 -1.81 12.12 7.26
C LEU A 300 -2.33 12.23 8.70
N GLN A 301 -1.54 11.82 9.69
CA GLN A 301 -1.82 11.90 11.13
C GLN A 301 -3.19 11.32 11.55
N GLY A 302 -3.60 10.22 10.93
CA GLY A 302 -4.91 9.60 11.22
C GLY A 302 -6.11 10.40 10.70
N ASN A 303 -5.89 11.36 9.80
CA ASN A 303 -6.91 12.21 9.18
C ASN A 303 -6.89 12.09 7.65
N SER A 304 -6.79 10.86 7.15
CA SER A 304 -6.76 10.60 5.70
C SER A 304 -8.08 10.96 5.03
N SER A 305 -9.20 10.93 5.76
CA SER A 305 -10.55 11.11 5.22
C SER A 305 -10.96 9.98 4.24
N VAL A 306 -10.30 8.83 4.34
CA VAL A 306 -10.51 7.65 3.48
C VAL A 306 -11.41 6.65 4.23
N GLY A 307 -12.73 6.82 4.12
CA GLY A 307 -13.70 5.92 4.74
C GLY A 307 -13.47 5.70 6.24
N SER A 308 -13.15 4.46 6.61
CA SER A 308 -12.98 3.97 7.98
C SER A 308 -11.53 3.58 8.32
N VAL A 309 -10.57 3.79 7.42
CA VAL A 309 -9.18 3.32 7.63
C VAL A 309 -8.46 4.06 8.75
N ASP A 310 -8.84 5.32 9.01
CA ASP A 310 -8.31 6.14 10.10
C ASP A 310 -8.60 5.48 11.47
N GLY A 311 -9.84 5.00 11.67
CA GLY A 311 -10.25 4.30 12.88
C GLY A 311 -9.47 2.99 13.10
N LEU A 312 -9.25 2.24 12.03
CA LEU A 312 -8.46 1.01 12.05
C LEU A 312 -6.99 1.26 12.40
N TYR A 313 -6.33 2.23 11.75
CA TYR A 313 -4.95 2.59 12.08
C TYR A 313 -4.81 3.09 13.52
N ASN A 314 -5.69 4.00 13.94
CA ASN A 314 -5.69 4.53 15.30
C ASN A 314 -5.91 3.41 16.34
N SER A 315 -6.68 2.38 16.00
CA SER A 315 -6.85 1.22 16.88
C SER A 315 -5.53 0.48 17.11
N VAL A 316 -4.75 0.23 16.05
CA VAL A 316 -3.43 -0.42 16.17
C VAL A 316 -2.47 0.41 17.03
N VAL A 317 -2.49 1.73 16.91
CA VAL A 317 -1.69 2.65 17.74
C VAL A 317 -2.03 2.48 19.23
N HIS A 318 -3.32 2.51 19.58
CA HIS A 318 -3.80 2.57 20.97
C HIS A 318 -3.98 1.21 21.66
N LEU A 319 -4.12 0.12 20.91
CA LEU A 319 -4.24 -1.23 21.49
C LEU A 319 -3.03 -1.57 22.36
N ASN A 320 -3.25 -2.28 23.47
CA ASN A 320 -2.15 -2.72 24.34
C ASN A 320 -1.19 -3.64 23.55
N GLU A 321 0.11 -3.40 23.68
CA GLU A 321 1.18 -4.21 23.07
C GLU A 321 1.13 -5.68 23.47
N ASP A 322 0.58 -6.00 24.64
CA ASP A 322 0.39 -7.38 25.10
C ASP A 322 -0.61 -8.18 24.26
N LEU A 323 -1.40 -7.54 23.40
CA LEU A 323 -2.31 -8.21 22.46
C LEU A 323 -1.60 -8.67 21.18
N PHE A 324 -0.39 -8.15 20.91
CA PHE A 324 0.41 -8.47 19.72
C PHE A 324 1.40 -9.60 19.99
N ASN A 325 1.80 -10.33 18.95
CA ASN A 325 2.75 -11.44 19.09
C ASN A 325 4.09 -11.00 19.69
N THR A 326 4.58 -9.81 19.31
CA THR A 326 5.72 -9.17 19.96
C THR A 326 5.53 -7.65 20.00
N LYS A 327 6.24 -6.97 20.92
CA LYS A 327 6.20 -5.50 21.04
C LYS A 327 6.81 -4.84 19.80
N GLU A 328 7.88 -5.43 19.27
CA GLU A 328 8.56 -4.97 18.06
C GLU A 328 7.64 -5.05 16.84
N LEU A 329 6.80 -6.09 16.75
CA LEU A 329 5.83 -6.22 15.67
C LEU A 329 4.76 -5.13 15.72
N LYS A 330 4.23 -4.80 16.91
CA LYS A 330 3.31 -3.67 17.06
C LYS A 330 3.99 -2.36 16.63
N ALA A 331 5.20 -2.10 17.12
CA ALA A 331 5.95 -0.89 16.77
C ALA A 331 6.14 -0.79 15.25
N LYS A 332 6.43 -1.92 14.59
CA LYS A 332 6.58 -2.01 13.13
C LYS A 332 5.29 -1.77 12.34
N LEU A 333 4.13 -2.15 12.89
CA LEU A 333 2.82 -1.87 12.28
C LEU A 333 2.42 -0.39 12.42
N VAL A 334 2.76 0.23 13.56
CA VAL A 334 2.54 1.66 13.80
C VAL A 334 3.47 2.51 12.93
N ASP A 335 4.75 2.15 12.88
CA ASP A 335 5.77 2.87 12.12
C ASP A 335 6.25 2.06 10.90
N LEU A 336 5.30 1.68 10.03
CA LEU A 336 5.61 0.86 8.86
C LEU A 336 6.46 1.64 7.83
N GLY A 337 7.34 0.92 7.13
CA GLY A 337 8.14 1.45 6.02
C GLY A 337 7.74 0.86 4.68
N LEU A 338 8.39 1.31 3.60
CA LEU A 338 8.29 0.66 2.29
C LEU A 338 8.92 -0.74 2.34
N ALA A 339 8.48 -1.63 1.44
CA ALA A 339 9.23 -2.86 1.21
C ALA A 339 10.67 -2.54 0.78
N PRO A 340 11.65 -3.39 1.10
CA PRO A 340 13.03 -3.17 0.67
C PRO A 340 13.13 -3.01 -0.85
N GLN A 341 13.97 -2.07 -1.32
CA GLN A 341 14.24 -1.77 -2.75
C GLN A 341 13.14 -0.96 -3.46
N PHE A 342 12.24 -0.30 -2.71
CA PHE A 342 11.14 0.51 -3.26
C PHE A 342 11.28 2.00 -3.00
N LYS A 343 12.26 2.45 -2.19
CA LYS A 343 12.50 3.87 -1.93
C LYS A 343 13.27 4.53 -3.07
N LEU A 344 12.79 5.69 -3.51
CA LEU A 344 13.47 6.52 -4.49
C LEU A 344 14.56 7.37 -3.83
N SER A 345 15.57 7.79 -4.62
CA SER A 345 16.60 8.71 -4.11
C SER A 345 16.03 10.08 -3.75
N ASN A 346 15.13 10.61 -4.59
CA ASN A 346 14.50 11.91 -4.41
C ASN A 346 13.07 11.78 -3.86
N GLN A 347 12.93 11.08 -2.73
CA GLN A 347 11.62 10.87 -2.11
C GLN A 347 11.11 12.20 -1.51
N VAL A 348 9.96 12.68 -2.01
CA VAL A 348 9.30 13.91 -1.53
C VAL A 348 8.71 13.73 -0.12
N LEU A 349 8.34 12.49 0.23
CA LEU A 349 7.69 12.16 1.49
C LEU A 349 8.65 11.39 2.41
N PRO A 350 8.62 11.63 3.74
CA PRO A 350 9.56 11.05 4.69
C PRO A 350 9.17 9.60 5.02
N ILE A 351 9.46 8.69 4.09
CA ILE A 351 9.19 7.26 4.24
C ILE A 351 10.51 6.49 4.23
N SER A 352 10.72 5.71 5.29
CA SER A 352 11.84 4.79 5.42
C SER A 352 11.53 3.46 4.74
N GLU A 353 12.56 2.75 4.29
CA GLU A 353 12.43 1.34 3.91
C GLU A 353 12.48 0.47 5.17
N VAL A 354 11.73 -0.62 5.17
CA VAL A 354 11.91 -1.67 6.15
C VAL A 354 13.30 -2.27 5.96
N VAL A 355 14.08 -2.31 7.04
CA VAL A 355 15.40 -2.93 7.04
C VAL A 355 15.25 -4.41 6.72
N ALA A 356 15.79 -4.83 5.57
CA ALA A 356 15.86 -6.24 5.20
C ALA A 356 16.83 -6.98 6.14
N PRO A 357 16.54 -8.23 6.53
CA PRO A 357 17.48 -9.00 7.30
C PRO A 357 18.71 -9.34 6.43
N THR A 358 19.87 -9.48 7.07
CA THR A 358 21.06 -9.99 6.39
C THR A 358 20.84 -11.46 6.05
N TYR A 359 20.90 -11.77 4.74
CA TYR A 359 20.79 -13.14 4.27
C TYR A 359 22.16 -13.81 4.13
N TYR A 360 22.17 -15.12 4.32
CA TYR A 360 23.27 -16.00 4.00
C TYR A 360 22.79 -17.07 3.03
N CYS A 361 23.62 -17.37 2.04
CA CYS A 361 23.43 -18.49 1.13
C CYS A 361 24.17 -19.70 1.70
N VAL A 362 23.40 -20.73 2.04
CA VAL A 362 23.94 -22.03 2.42
C VAL A 362 23.98 -22.89 1.18
N THR A 363 25.12 -23.50 0.90
CA THR A 363 25.29 -24.45 -0.19
C THR A 363 25.97 -25.71 0.30
N LYS A 364 25.43 -26.87 -0.09
CA LYS A 364 26.03 -28.17 0.13
C LYS A 364 26.44 -28.78 -1.20
N SER A 365 27.64 -29.35 -1.23
CA SER A 365 28.19 -29.95 -2.45
C SER A 365 28.78 -31.34 -2.20
N SER A 366 28.65 -32.21 -3.20
CA SER A 366 29.27 -33.53 -3.21
C SER A 366 29.72 -33.86 -4.63
N LYS A 367 30.95 -34.38 -4.78
CA LYS A 367 31.57 -34.71 -6.09
C LYS A 367 31.45 -33.58 -7.12
N SER A 368 31.71 -32.34 -6.69
CA SER A 368 31.63 -31.11 -7.51
C SER A 368 30.24 -30.79 -8.07
N LYS A 369 29.16 -31.26 -7.41
CA LYS A 369 27.79 -30.87 -7.72
C LYS A 369 27.10 -30.29 -6.50
N LEU A 370 26.31 -29.24 -6.70
CA LEU A 370 25.40 -28.71 -5.68
C LEU A 370 24.30 -29.75 -5.40
N THR A 371 24.19 -30.19 -4.16
CA THR A 371 23.14 -31.12 -3.71
C THR A 371 22.00 -30.40 -3.01
N ASP A 372 22.29 -29.27 -2.36
CA ASP A 372 21.29 -28.46 -1.65
C ASP A 372 21.77 -27.01 -1.58
N PHE A 373 20.85 -26.07 -1.62
CA PHE A 373 21.13 -24.64 -1.45
C PHE A 373 19.88 -23.85 -1.07
N TYR A 374 20.01 -22.96 -0.09
CA TYR A 374 18.92 -22.12 0.41
C TYR A 374 19.42 -20.83 1.06
N LEU A 375 18.54 -19.84 1.18
CA LEU A 375 18.76 -18.61 1.95
C LEU A 375 18.34 -18.79 3.40
N THR A 376 19.09 -18.18 4.33
CA THR A 376 18.78 -18.16 5.77
C THR A 376 19.20 -16.81 6.36
N GLU A 377 18.57 -16.40 7.45
CA GLU A 377 18.95 -15.19 8.22
C GLU A 377 20.04 -15.47 9.26
N TYR A 378 20.33 -16.75 9.49
CA TYR A 378 21.31 -17.20 10.49
C TYR A 378 22.46 -17.91 9.83
N ARG A 379 23.68 -17.55 10.21
CA ARG A 379 24.88 -18.28 9.81
C ARG A 379 24.84 -19.68 10.41
N SER A 380 24.79 -20.69 9.55
CA SER A 380 24.80 -22.09 9.95
C SER A 380 25.97 -22.79 9.27
N VAL A 381 26.90 -23.35 10.06
CA VAL A 381 28.00 -24.18 9.57
C VAL A 381 27.90 -25.50 10.31
N VAL A 382 27.16 -26.44 9.71
CA VAL A 382 26.83 -27.73 10.35
C VAL A 382 27.91 -28.78 10.07
N ASP A 383 28.61 -28.68 8.94
CA ASP A 383 29.56 -29.70 8.47
C ASP A 383 30.57 -29.15 7.45
N PRO A 384 31.74 -29.80 7.24
CA PRO A 384 32.79 -29.33 6.34
C PRO A 384 32.38 -29.22 4.85
N SER A 385 31.33 -29.93 4.44
CA SER A 385 30.84 -29.91 3.05
C SER A 385 29.84 -28.78 2.76
N THR A 386 29.47 -28.04 3.80
CA THR A 386 28.54 -26.92 3.75
C THR A 386 29.29 -25.60 3.78
N LYS A 387 29.00 -24.73 2.81
CA LYS A 387 29.48 -23.35 2.78
C LYS A 387 28.32 -22.42 3.12
N CYS A 388 28.61 -21.37 3.90
CA CYS A 388 27.66 -20.34 4.27
C CYS A 388 28.30 -18.98 3.97
N LYS A 389 27.79 -18.31 2.93
CA LYS A 389 28.31 -17.03 2.44
C LYS A 389 27.29 -15.92 2.64
N THR A 390 27.76 -14.72 2.92
CA THR A 390 26.89 -13.54 2.99
C THR A 390 26.29 -13.26 1.62
N VAL A 391 25.04 -12.83 1.61
CA VAL A 391 24.32 -12.45 0.40
C VAL A 391 24.31 -10.93 0.25
N VAL A 392 24.57 -10.48 -0.98
CA VAL A 392 24.40 -9.08 -1.38
C VAL A 392 23.15 -9.01 -2.24
N MET A 393 22.15 -8.25 -1.79
CA MET A 393 20.91 -8.05 -2.55
C MET A 393 21.15 -6.99 -3.62
N ASP A 394 20.91 -7.33 -4.87
CA ASP A 394 21.00 -6.40 -5.99
C ASP A 394 19.72 -5.56 -6.11
N ASP A 395 19.87 -4.24 -6.24
CA ASP A 395 18.76 -3.29 -6.25
C ASP A 395 18.33 -2.97 -7.70
N PRO A 396 17.11 -3.36 -8.10
CA PRO A 396 16.66 -3.25 -9.48
C PRO A 396 16.58 -1.81 -10.00
N ILE A 397 16.30 -0.84 -9.14
CA ILE A 397 16.04 0.54 -9.57
C ILE A 397 17.29 1.43 -9.53
N SER A 398 18.46 0.84 -9.27
CA SER A 398 19.74 1.55 -9.18
C SER A 398 20.31 1.87 -10.56
N GLU A 399 20.24 3.15 -10.97
CA GLU A 399 20.82 3.62 -12.24
C GLU A 399 22.34 3.86 -12.15
N ASN A 400 22.84 4.19 -10.96
CA ASN A 400 24.24 4.30 -10.54
C ASN A 400 24.28 4.12 -9.00
N GLU A 401 25.45 4.07 -8.35
CA GLU A 401 25.59 3.88 -6.88
C GLU A 401 24.77 4.87 -5.99
N SER A 402 24.08 5.88 -6.55
CA SER A 402 23.33 6.91 -5.80
C SER A 402 21.93 7.28 -6.32
N SER A 403 21.49 6.85 -7.51
CA SER A 403 20.21 7.30 -8.11
C SER A 403 19.24 6.15 -8.35
N LYS A 404 18.13 6.13 -7.59
CA LYS A 404 17.01 5.19 -7.71
C LYS A 404 15.81 5.87 -8.38
N VAL A 405 15.43 5.40 -9.56
CA VAL A 405 14.36 5.98 -10.40
C VAL A 405 13.48 4.90 -11.06
N LEU A 406 12.23 5.25 -11.38
CA LEU A 406 11.28 4.32 -12.03
C LEU A 406 11.21 4.52 -13.54
N LEU A 407 11.29 5.78 -13.98
CA LEU A 407 11.11 6.19 -15.38
C LEU A 407 12.45 6.50 -16.06
N ARG A 408 12.56 6.13 -17.33
CA ARG A 408 13.75 6.31 -18.16
C ARG A 408 13.99 7.78 -18.53
N GLY A 409 15.23 8.26 -18.48
CA GLY A 409 15.63 9.55 -19.05
C GLY A 409 15.86 9.42 -20.56
N PRO A 410 15.53 10.40 -21.43
CA PRO A 410 15.24 11.83 -21.21
C PRO A 410 13.75 12.22 -21.35
N THR A 411 12.82 11.26 -21.29
CA THR A 411 11.40 11.52 -21.59
C THR A 411 10.77 12.49 -20.59
N VAL A 412 10.04 13.48 -21.11
CA VAL A 412 9.22 14.39 -20.30
C VAL A 412 7.82 13.78 -20.16
N PHE A 413 7.38 13.65 -18.91
CA PHE A 413 6.06 13.14 -18.58
C PHE A 413 5.12 14.29 -18.25
N ALA A 414 3.87 14.12 -18.65
CA ALA A 414 2.76 14.96 -18.28
C ALA A 414 1.78 14.19 -17.40
N VAL A 415 1.17 14.89 -16.46
CA VAL A 415 0.27 14.38 -15.44
C VAL A 415 -1.00 15.20 -15.47
N THR A 416 -2.16 14.56 -15.64
CA THR A 416 -3.46 15.24 -15.60
C THR A 416 -3.93 15.51 -14.17
N ASP A 417 -4.99 16.31 -14.02
CA ASP A 417 -5.62 16.60 -12.72
C ASP A 417 -6.01 15.34 -11.92
N ASN A 418 -6.47 14.30 -12.61
CA ASN A 418 -6.79 12.99 -12.04
C ASN A 418 -5.59 12.03 -11.96
N LEU A 419 -4.35 12.54 -11.98
CA LEU A 419 -3.09 11.79 -11.87
C LEU A 419 -2.83 10.76 -12.98
N VAL A 420 -3.35 10.98 -14.20
CA VAL A 420 -2.97 10.13 -15.34
C VAL A 420 -1.56 10.53 -15.79
N VAL A 421 -0.62 9.60 -15.69
CA VAL A 421 0.79 9.79 -16.07
C VAL A 421 1.00 9.26 -17.49
N SER A 422 1.56 10.09 -18.37
CA SER A 422 1.90 9.67 -19.74
C SER A 422 3.07 10.48 -20.32
N PRO A 423 3.78 9.97 -21.33
CA PRO A 423 4.75 10.76 -22.08
C PRO A 423 4.05 11.96 -22.71
N ILE A 424 4.68 13.13 -22.66
CA ILE A 424 4.07 14.37 -23.20
C ILE A 424 3.74 14.27 -24.69
N SER A 425 4.53 13.49 -25.44
CA SER A 425 4.32 13.21 -26.87
C SER A 425 3.02 12.45 -27.16
N SER A 426 2.54 11.69 -26.18
CA SER A 426 1.37 10.82 -26.29
C SER A 426 0.12 11.48 -25.72
N MET A 427 0.22 12.67 -25.14
CA MET A 427 -0.92 13.42 -24.62
C MET A 427 -1.70 14.09 -25.75
N PRO A 428 -2.96 13.71 -26.01
CA PRO A 428 -3.80 14.46 -26.93
C PRO A 428 -4.04 15.87 -26.38
N LEU A 429 -3.71 16.92 -27.12
CA LEU A 429 -4.00 18.30 -26.72
C LEU A 429 -5.51 18.51 -26.43
N LEU A 430 -6.36 17.72 -27.08
CA LEU A 430 -7.81 17.72 -26.88
C LEU A 430 -8.29 16.98 -25.62
N SER A 431 -7.52 16.06 -25.04
CA SER A 431 -7.93 15.38 -23.79
C SER A 431 -7.83 16.29 -22.56
N LEU A 432 -7.02 17.35 -22.62
CA LEU A 432 -7.05 18.46 -21.64
C LEU A 432 -8.37 19.24 -21.69
N SER A 433 -9.16 19.10 -22.76
CA SER A 433 -10.36 19.89 -23.04
C SER A 433 -11.68 19.12 -22.85
N ASN A 434 -11.65 17.95 -22.20
CA ASN A 434 -12.81 17.04 -22.09
C ASN A 434 -14.07 17.64 -21.40
N ASN A 435 -14.04 18.91 -20.97
CA ASN A 435 -15.22 19.73 -20.71
C ASN A 435 -15.03 21.13 -21.34
N THR A 436 -15.71 21.37 -22.48
CA THR A 436 -16.26 22.66 -23.00
C THR A 436 -15.53 24.00 -22.72
N ASN A 437 -15.30 24.78 -23.79
CA ASN A 437 -15.02 26.23 -23.76
C ASN A 437 -13.82 26.72 -22.91
N ILE A 438 -12.69 26.01 -22.96
CA ILE A 438 -11.46 26.56 -22.39
C ILE A 438 -10.99 27.73 -23.27
N ASN A 439 -11.12 28.94 -22.75
CA ASN A 439 -10.54 30.12 -23.38
C ASN A 439 -9.01 30.05 -23.27
N LEU A 440 -8.30 29.98 -24.39
CA LEU A 440 -6.83 29.93 -24.39
C LEU A 440 -6.21 31.14 -23.66
N GLY A 441 -6.88 32.29 -23.66
CA GLY A 441 -6.43 33.46 -22.90
C GLY A 441 -6.56 33.31 -21.38
N ASP A 442 -7.31 32.32 -20.91
CA ASP A 442 -7.46 31.99 -19.49
C ASP A 442 -6.43 30.95 -18.99
N ILE A 443 -5.69 30.31 -19.89
CA ILE A 443 -4.63 29.37 -19.53
C ILE A 443 -3.36 30.13 -19.18
N ASP A 444 -2.71 29.73 -18.09
CA ASP A 444 -1.37 30.18 -17.72
C ASP A 444 -0.46 29.01 -17.34
N VAL A 445 0.85 29.26 -17.32
CA VAL A 445 1.88 28.28 -17.02
C VAL A 445 2.81 28.82 -15.95
N LYS A 446 2.94 28.07 -14.85
CA LYS A 446 3.80 28.44 -13.71
C LYS A 446 4.72 27.29 -13.36
N VAL A 447 5.94 27.60 -12.96
CA VAL A 447 6.85 26.62 -12.34
C VAL A 447 6.69 26.73 -10.83
N VAL A 448 6.45 25.61 -10.17
CA VAL A 448 6.34 25.52 -8.71
C VAL A 448 7.28 24.44 -8.19
N SER A 449 7.63 24.55 -6.91
CA SER A 449 8.34 23.49 -6.19
C SER A 449 7.34 22.68 -5.39
N ILE A 450 7.38 21.36 -5.53
CA ILE A 450 6.56 20.41 -4.77
C ILE A 450 7.45 19.82 -3.69
N GLY A 451 7.23 20.24 -2.44
CA GLY A 451 7.90 19.70 -1.26
C GLY A 451 6.98 18.82 -0.44
N LEU A 452 7.31 18.64 0.84
CA LEU A 452 6.57 17.78 1.77
C LEU A 452 5.08 18.13 1.83
N ASN A 453 4.74 19.40 2.03
CA ASN A 453 3.36 19.85 2.22
C ASN A 453 2.51 19.61 0.97
N GLU A 454 3.02 19.98 -0.20
CA GLU A 454 2.37 19.73 -1.48
C GLU A 454 2.23 18.22 -1.75
N GLY A 455 3.28 17.44 -1.43
CA GLY A 455 3.27 15.98 -1.57
C GLY A 455 2.21 15.31 -0.70
N LEU A 456 2.05 15.72 0.56
CA LEU A 456 1.02 15.22 1.48
C LEU A 456 -0.38 15.60 0.99
N SER A 457 -0.56 16.83 0.52
CA SER A 457 -1.83 17.31 -0.02
C SER A 457 -2.23 16.56 -1.29
N ILE A 458 -1.29 16.31 -2.20
CA ILE A 458 -1.53 15.46 -3.39
C ILE A 458 -1.85 14.03 -2.96
N LEU A 459 -1.10 13.45 -2.01
CA LEU A 459 -1.34 12.08 -1.53
C LEU A 459 -2.77 11.94 -0.97
N LYS A 460 -3.20 12.87 -0.11
CA LYS A 460 -4.56 12.90 0.43
C LYS A 460 -5.61 13.07 -0.67
N ALA A 461 -5.40 14.02 -1.58
CA ALA A 461 -6.31 14.27 -2.68
C ALA A 461 -6.40 13.07 -3.64
N SER A 462 -5.32 12.30 -3.81
CA SER A 462 -5.28 11.11 -4.66
C SER A 462 -6.27 10.03 -4.22
N LEU A 463 -6.54 9.94 -2.92
CA LEU A 463 -7.44 8.96 -2.31
C LEU A 463 -8.88 9.45 -2.16
N THR A 464 -9.12 10.76 -2.29
CA THR A 464 -10.40 11.39 -1.91
C THR A 464 -11.05 12.20 -3.03
N SER A 465 -10.34 12.47 -4.14
CA SER A 465 -10.80 13.29 -5.25
C SER A 465 -10.33 12.78 -6.61
N SER A 466 -11.16 12.97 -7.65
CA SER A 466 -10.77 12.82 -9.05
C SER A 466 -10.06 14.05 -9.63
N SER A 467 -9.91 15.12 -8.85
CA SER A 467 -9.21 16.36 -9.19
C SER A 467 -8.07 16.59 -8.22
N ALA A 468 -7.17 15.60 -8.15
CA ALA A 468 -6.17 15.52 -7.10
C ALA A 468 -5.13 16.64 -7.17
N LEU A 469 -4.72 17.07 -8.37
CA LEU A 469 -3.78 18.18 -8.50
C LEU A 469 -4.43 19.50 -8.11
N THR A 470 -5.60 19.80 -8.67
CA THR A 470 -6.35 21.05 -8.40
C THR A 470 -6.62 21.18 -6.90
N ASN A 471 -7.09 20.10 -6.28
CA ASN A 471 -7.34 20.09 -4.84
C ASN A 471 -6.01 20.18 -4.07
N GLY A 472 -5.05 19.29 -4.33
CA GLY A 472 -3.80 19.19 -3.57
C GLY A 472 -2.87 20.40 -3.70
N LEU A 473 -3.01 21.21 -4.74
CA LEU A 473 -2.16 22.36 -5.05
C LEU A 473 -2.94 23.69 -5.15
N ALA A 474 -4.18 23.73 -4.65
CA ALA A 474 -5.04 24.90 -4.75
C ALA A 474 -4.37 26.21 -4.28
N HIS A 475 -3.53 26.15 -3.23
CA HIS A 475 -2.80 27.31 -2.69
C HIS A 475 -1.74 27.88 -3.62
N LEU A 476 -1.23 27.09 -4.55
CA LEU A 476 -0.19 27.53 -5.49
C LEU A 476 -0.76 28.25 -6.72
N VAL A 477 -2.06 28.05 -6.96
CA VAL A 477 -2.74 28.40 -8.21
C VAL A 477 -3.82 29.46 -8.02
N THR A 478 -4.42 29.55 -6.83
CA THR A 478 -5.36 30.62 -6.51
C THR A 478 -4.62 31.89 -6.13
N ASN A 479 -4.81 32.97 -6.90
CA ASN A 479 -4.44 34.31 -6.44
C ASN A 479 -5.40 34.67 -5.32
N VAL A 480 -4.97 34.55 -4.06
CA VAL A 480 -5.63 35.25 -2.96
C VAL A 480 -5.61 36.73 -3.35
N LYS A 481 -6.78 37.29 -3.68
CA LYS A 481 -6.92 38.75 -3.73
C LYS A 481 -6.56 39.21 -2.32
N SER A 482 -5.38 39.80 -2.16
CA SER A 482 -5.10 40.63 -1.00
C SER A 482 -6.19 41.69 -0.98
N GLU A 483 -7.17 41.55 -0.11
CA GLU A 483 -8.03 42.66 0.26
C GLU A 483 -7.11 43.72 0.86
N ASP A 484 -7.01 44.83 0.14
CA ASP A 484 -6.32 46.02 0.57
C ASP A 484 -6.89 46.48 1.93
N TYR A 485 -6.16 46.22 3.01
CA TYR A 485 -6.36 46.96 4.25
C TYR A 485 -5.67 48.31 4.11
N VAL A 486 -6.44 49.31 3.70
CA VAL A 486 -6.15 50.74 3.94
C VAL A 486 -6.62 51.11 5.34
#